data_AF-A0A8C1Y301-F1
#
_entry.id   AF-A0A8C1Y301-F1
#
_cell.length_a   1.000
_cell.length_b   1.000
_cell.length_c   1.000
_cell.angle_alpha   90.00
_cell.angle_beta   90.00
_cell.angle_gamma   90.00
#
_symmetry.space_group_name_H-M   'P 1'
#
loop_
_entity.id
_entity.type
_entity.pdbx_description
1 polymer ?
#
loop_
_entity_poly.entity_id
_entity_poly.type
_entity_poly.pdbx_seq_one_letter_code
_entity_poly.pdbx_strand_id
1 'polypeptide(L)'
;KKPFCALSLCLDQLNTVDFPAAGILSKASCDLDRIVLIKEQKTWTEAQSYCREKHMDLATVQNDEDRAKLKEAANAVNFKSVAWIGFYRVFWHWSYQNTSISYVMWGSGDPNIPDTDEACVVVQTSGWRDRACTDQYGFFCQTGKKLYSTHRCL
;
A
#
# COMPACT_ATOMS: atom_id res chain seq x y z
N LYS A 1 -38.12 31.38 0.57
CA LYS A 1 -38.50 30.47 -0.54
C LYS A 1 -37.24 29.74 -0.98
N LYS A 2 -37.19 28.40 -0.87
CA LYS A 2 -36.18 27.56 -1.55
C LYS A 2 -36.43 27.60 -3.08
N PRO A 3 -35.44 27.17 -3.88
CA PRO A 3 -35.45 25.76 -4.29
C PRO A 3 -34.14 25.02 -3.98
N PHE A 4 -34.28 23.71 -3.92
CA PHE A 4 -33.28 22.67 -3.65
C PHE A 4 -32.44 22.35 -4.90
N CYS A 5 -31.16 22.02 -4.71
CA CYS A 5 -30.54 20.91 -5.45
C CYS A 5 -29.62 20.14 -4.50
N ALA A 6 -29.71 18.81 -4.57
CA ALA A 6 -29.22 17.86 -3.58
C ALA A 6 -27.79 17.39 -3.88
N LEU A 7 -26.99 17.24 -2.83
CA LEU A 7 -25.89 16.26 -2.73
C LEU A 7 -25.80 15.88 -1.25
N SER A 8 -26.81 15.11 -0.82
CA SER A 8 -26.75 14.29 0.38
C SER A 8 -25.93 13.04 0.04
N LEU A 9 -24.91 12.76 0.87
CA LEU A 9 -24.75 11.49 1.59
C LEU A 9 -23.29 11.37 2.06
N CYS A 10 -22.99 12.03 3.19
CA CYS A 10 -22.13 11.50 4.27
C CYS A 10 -22.12 12.49 5.46
N LEU A 11 -23.28 13.05 5.82
CA LEU A 11 -23.44 13.84 7.04
C LEU A 11 -24.49 13.26 7.99
N ASP A 12 -25.08 12.10 7.68
CA ASP A 12 -26.09 11.46 8.53
C ASP A 12 -25.61 10.12 9.11
N GLN A 13 -24.62 10.18 10.00
CA GLN A 13 -24.46 9.19 11.09
C GLN A 13 -23.84 9.78 12.37
N LEU A 14 -23.47 11.07 12.41
CA LEU A 14 -22.90 11.68 13.61
C LEU A 14 -23.98 12.46 14.38
N ASN A 15 -24.94 11.73 14.97
CA ASN A 15 -25.71 12.17 16.15
C ASN A 15 -26.66 11.05 16.60
N THR A 16 -26.19 10.18 17.49
CA THR A 16 -26.92 9.70 18.68
C THR A 16 -25.98 8.83 19.51
N VAL A 17 -25.13 9.44 20.32
CA VAL A 17 -24.60 8.77 21.51
C VAL A 17 -24.42 9.83 22.59
N ASP A 18 -25.44 9.96 23.44
CA ASP A 18 -25.29 10.57 24.75
C ASP A 18 -24.28 9.72 25.54
N PHE A 19 -23.13 10.29 25.88
CA PHE A 19 -22.20 9.67 26.81
C PHE A 19 -22.11 10.51 28.09
N PRO A 20 -22.37 9.92 29.28
CA PRO A 20 -21.98 10.52 30.53
C PRO A 20 -20.45 10.52 30.66
N ALA A 21 -19.95 11.42 31.50
CA ALA A 21 -18.55 11.72 31.70
C ALA A 21 -17.64 10.46 31.87
N ALA A 22 -16.41 10.60 31.36
CA ALA A 22 -15.28 9.66 31.34
C ALA A 22 -15.27 8.66 30.16
N GLY A 23 -14.61 9.04 29.06
CA GLY A 23 -14.45 8.20 27.88
C GLY A 23 -13.16 8.53 27.10
N ILE A 24 -12.49 7.47 26.65
CA ILE A 24 -11.16 7.41 26.03
C ILE A 24 -11.09 8.31 24.78
N LEU A 25 -9.99 9.06 24.62
CA LEU A 25 -9.68 9.76 23.38
C LEU A 25 -9.45 8.73 22.26
N SER A 26 -10.49 8.38 21.49
CA SER A 26 -10.28 7.70 20.22
C SER A 26 -9.78 8.73 19.21
N LYS A 27 -8.50 8.62 18.85
CA LYS A 27 -7.99 9.27 17.64
C LYS A 27 -8.77 8.66 16.47
N ALA A 28 -9.66 9.44 15.86
CA ALA A 28 -10.16 9.12 14.53
C ALA A 28 -9.01 9.29 13.53
N SER A 29 -8.24 8.22 13.31
CA SER A 29 -7.37 8.10 12.14
C SER A 29 -8.27 7.83 10.94
N CYS A 30 -8.29 8.73 9.96
CA CYS A 30 -8.72 8.34 8.62
C CYS A 30 -7.60 7.45 8.06
N ASP A 31 -7.76 6.13 8.15
CA ASP A 31 -6.86 5.21 7.46
C ASP A 31 -6.98 5.43 5.96
N LEU A 32 -6.02 6.20 5.45
CA LEU A 32 -5.96 6.68 4.07
C LEU A 32 -5.09 5.78 3.20
N ASP A 33 -4.37 4.84 3.81
CA ASP A 33 -3.41 3.97 3.14
C ASP A 33 -4.10 2.68 2.66
N ARG A 34 -4.51 2.71 1.40
CA ARG A 34 -5.11 1.56 0.70
C ARG A 34 -4.08 0.92 -0.22
N ILE A 35 -4.09 -0.41 -0.29
CA ILE A 35 -3.30 -1.18 -1.25
C ILE A 35 -4.21 -1.67 -2.39
N VAL A 36 -3.73 -1.56 -3.63
CA VAL A 36 -4.43 -2.03 -4.83
C VAL A 36 -3.50 -2.95 -5.62
N LEU A 37 -4.02 -4.09 -6.08
CA LEU A 37 -3.29 -5.03 -6.93
C LEU A 37 -3.55 -4.74 -8.41
N ILE A 38 -2.49 -4.54 -9.17
CA ILE A 38 -2.51 -4.40 -10.62
C ILE A 38 -2.00 -5.71 -11.24
N LYS A 39 -2.78 -6.27 -12.18
CA LYS A 39 -2.49 -7.57 -12.81
C LYS A 39 -1.65 -7.46 -14.09
N GLU A 40 -1.26 -6.24 -14.49
CA GLU A 40 -0.36 -6.04 -15.63
C GLU A 40 1.03 -6.58 -15.31
N GLN A 41 1.61 -7.32 -16.25
CA GLN A 41 2.94 -7.90 -16.12
C GLN A 41 3.97 -6.84 -16.49
N LYS A 42 4.79 -6.42 -15.52
CA LYS A 42 5.81 -5.38 -15.69
C LYS A 42 7.09 -5.72 -14.94
N THR A 43 8.22 -5.20 -15.41
CA THR A 43 9.46 -5.17 -14.62
C THR A 43 9.27 -4.33 -13.36
N TRP A 44 10.14 -4.49 -12.37
CA TRP A 44 9.99 -3.76 -11.11
C TRP A 44 10.02 -2.23 -11.33
N THR A 45 10.91 -1.74 -12.19
CA THR A 45 11.05 -0.31 -12.52
C THR A 45 9.82 0.24 -13.25
N GLU A 46 9.26 -0.54 -14.19
CA GLU A 46 8.03 -0.18 -14.90
C GLU A 46 6.82 -0.18 -13.96
N ALA A 47 6.73 -1.16 -13.06
CA ALA A 47 5.68 -1.24 -12.04
C ALA A 47 5.74 -0.05 -11.07
N GLN A 48 6.95 0.33 -10.61
CA GLN A 48 7.16 1.52 -9.79
C GLN A 48 6.70 2.78 -10.52
N SER A 49 7.12 2.95 -11.78
CA SER A 49 6.74 4.09 -12.60
C SER A 49 5.22 4.17 -12.76
N TYR A 50 4.56 3.05 -13.03
CA TYR A 50 3.10 2.97 -13.09
C TYR A 50 2.46 3.43 -11.78
N CYS A 51 2.91 2.90 -10.63
CA CYS A 51 2.33 3.27 -9.35
C CYS A 51 2.56 4.74 -9.01
N ARG A 52 3.70 5.34 -9.39
CA ARG A 52 3.95 6.78 -9.17
C ARG A 52 3.14 7.67 -10.09
N GLU A 53 2.79 7.19 -11.29
CA GLU A 53 1.95 7.93 -12.23
C GLU A 53 0.47 7.89 -11.83
N LYS A 54 -0.03 6.72 -11.42
CA LYS A 54 -1.47 6.48 -11.17
C LYS A 54 -1.86 6.49 -9.68
N HIS A 55 -0.91 6.28 -8.78
CA HIS A 55 -1.09 6.14 -7.34
C HIS A 55 -0.01 6.94 -6.60
N MET A 56 0.54 6.42 -5.48
CA MET A 56 1.69 7.04 -4.80
C MET A 56 3.00 6.35 -5.18
N ASP A 57 3.13 5.06 -4.90
CA ASP A 57 4.31 4.24 -5.18
C ASP A 57 3.91 2.74 -5.11
N LEU A 58 4.86 1.84 -5.35
CA LEU A 58 4.72 0.44 -4.96
C LEU A 58 4.49 0.32 -3.45
N ALA A 59 3.74 -0.71 -3.07
CA ALA A 59 3.33 -0.90 -1.69
C ALA A 59 4.52 -1.14 -0.75
N THR A 60 4.49 -0.46 0.38
CA THR A 60 5.39 -0.65 1.51
C THR A 60 4.75 -1.57 2.54
N VAL A 61 5.53 -2.45 3.17
CA VAL A 61 5.03 -3.40 4.17
C VAL A 61 5.90 -3.33 5.42
N GLN A 62 5.44 -2.61 6.44
CA GLN A 62 6.23 -2.37 7.65
C GLN A 62 5.72 -3.14 8.87
N ASN A 63 4.54 -3.73 8.79
CA ASN A 63 3.92 -4.46 9.89
C ASN A 63 2.88 -5.50 9.40
N ASP A 64 2.27 -6.18 10.36
CA ASP A 64 1.25 -7.19 10.14
C ASP A 64 -0.06 -6.65 9.55
N GLU A 65 -0.38 -5.37 9.79
CA GLU A 65 -1.56 -4.71 9.25
C GLU A 65 -1.39 -4.45 7.74
N ASP A 66 -0.23 -3.98 7.30
CA ASP A 66 0.09 -3.81 5.88
C ASP A 66 0.05 -5.14 5.13
N ARG A 67 0.55 -6.20 5.77
CA ARG A 67 0.45 -7.58 5.24
C ARG A 67 -1.00 -8.03 5.10
N ALA A 68 -1.85 -7.71 6.08
CA ALA A 68 -3.28 -8.02 6.00
C ALA A 68 -3.95 -7.29 4.83
N LYS A 69 -3.61 -6.00 4.62
CA LYS A 69 -4.11 -5.20 3.47
C LYS A 69 -3.69 -5.79 2.12
N LEU A 70 -2.44 -6.25 1.98
CA LEU A 70 -1.98 -6.97 0.78
C LEU A 70 -2.81 -8.23 0.51
N LYS A 71 -3.04 -9.04 1.55
CA LYS A 71 -3.81 -10.28 1.46
C LYS A 71 -5.26 -10.00 1.09
N GLU A 72 -5.87 -8.98 1.67
CA GLU A 72 -7.22 -8.53 1.32
C GLU A 72 -7.31 -8.12 -0.15
N ALA A 73 -6.38 -7.27 -0.62
CA ALA A 73 -6.32 -6.82 -2.01
C ALA A 73 -6.14 -7.99 -3.00
N ALA A 74 -5.32 -8.99 -2.66
CA ALA A 74 -5.15 -10.20 -3.46
C ALA A 74 -6.42 -11.07 -3.50
N ASN A 75 -7.03 -11.30 -2.33
CA ASN A 75 -8.23 -12.13 -2.19
C ASN A 75 -9.42 -11.53 -2.93
N ALA A 76 -9.60 -10.20 -2.87
CA ALA A 76 -10.68 -9.49 -3.56
C ALA A 76 -10.74 -9.78 -5.07
N VAL A 77 -9.61 -10.16 -5.68
CA VAL A 77 -9.50 -10.47 -7.11
C VAL A 77 -9.03 -11.90 -7.39
N ASN A 78 -9.13 -12.79 -6.40
CA ASN A 78 -8.71 -14.19 -6.44
C ASN A 78 -7.29 -14.40 -6.99
N PHE A 79 -6.36 -13.52 -6.61
CA PHE A 79 -4.97 -13.60 -7.07
C PHE A 79 -4.21 -14.73 -6.36
N LYS A 80 -3.61 -15.63 -7.13
CA LYS A 80 -2.86 -16.81 -6.63
C LYS A 80 -1.38 -16.82 -7.05
N SER A 81 -0.91 -15.77 -7.72
CA SER A 81 0.47 -15.66 -8.20
C SER A 81 1.31 -14.81 -7.24
N VAL A 82 2.50 -14.41 -7.67
CA VAL A 82 3.38 -13.47 -6.98
C VAL A 82 3.27 -12.07 -7.59
N ALA A 83 3.48 -11.04 -6.77
CA ALA A 83 3.42 -9.66 -7.23
C ALA A 83 4.49 -8.79 -6.57
N TRP A 84 4.98 -7.78 -7.29
CA TRP A 84 5.97 -6.82 -6.80
C TRP A 84 5.44 -5.98 -5.64
N ILE A 85 6.35 -5.68 -4.70
CA ILE A 85 6.24 -4.63 -3.68
C ILE A 85 7.41 -3.65 -3.82
N GLY A 86 7.37 -2.53 -3.09
CA GLY A 86 8.35 -1.46 -3.22
C GLY A 86 9.73 -1.78 -2.65
N PHE A 87 10.01 -3.02 -2.31
CA PHE A 87 11.25 -3.42 -1.66
C PHE A 87 12.29 -3.91 -2.68
N TYR A 88 13.48 -3.29 -2.66
CA TYR A 88 14.55 -3.55 -3.62
C TYR A 88 15.94 -3.44 -2.98
N ARG A 89 16.94 -4.08 -3.59
CA ARG A 89 18.32 -4.17 -3.08
C ARG A 89 19.28 -3.24 -3.83
N VAL A 90 19.62 -2.13 -3.16
CA VAL A 90 20.98 -1.53 -3.18
C VAL A 90 21.56 -1.59 -1.76
N PHE A 91 20.74 -1.26 -0.76
CA PHE A 91 20.95 -1.52 0.67
C PHE A 91 19.64 -1.99 1.35
N TRP A 92 18.77 -2.74 0.64
CA TRP A 92 17.45 -3.16 1.11
C TRP A 92 16.58 -2.00 1.61
N HIS A 93 15.99 -1.24 0.68
CA HIS A 93 15.17 -0.06 0.99
C HIS A 93 13.77 -0.17 0.38
N TRP A 94 12.82 0.53 1.00
CA TRP A 94 11.51 0.78 0.41
C TRP A 94 11.58 1.90 -0.62
N SER A 95 10.91 1.72 -1.76
CA SER A 95 10.86 2.71 -2.84
C SER A 95 10.20 4.02 -2.42
N TYR A 96 9.19 3.92 -1.56
CA TYR A 96 8.53 5.08 -1.00
C TYR A 96 9.37 5.68 0.13
N GLN A 97 9.70 6.96 -0.01
CA GLN A 97 10.50 7.75 0.95
C GLN A 97 11.93 7.23 1.21
N ASN A 98 12.38 6.19 0.52
CA ASN A 98 13.72 5.60 0.66
C ASN A 98 14.06 5.25 2.12
N THR A 99 13.13 4.57 2.80
CA THR A 99 13.31 4.17 4.20
C THR A 99 13.97 2.81 4.33
N SER A 100 14.72 2.61 5.42
CA SER A 100 15.37 1.34 5.76
C SER A 100 14.35 0.30 6.20
N ILE A 101 14.70 -0.97 6.07
CA ILE A 101 13.84 -2.06 6.49
C ILE A 101 13.74 -2.21 8.02
N SER A 102 12.53 -2.42 8.52
CA SER A 102 12.23 -2.77 9.91
C SER A 102 11.48 -4.11 10.05
N TYR A 103 11.03 -4.68 8.94
CA TYR A 103 10.16 -5.87 8.90
C TYR A 103 10.40 -6.67 7.62
N VAL A 104 10.70 -7.96 7.76
CA VAL A 104 10.88 -8.92 6.66
C VAL A 104 10.09 -10.19 6.94
N MET A 105 9.55 -10.83 5.90
CA MET A 105 9.01 -12.18 5.97
C MET A 105 9.47 -13.03 4.79
N TRP A 106 10.78 -13.23 4.69
CA TRP A 106 11.35 -14.10 3.67
C TRP A 106 10.72 -15.50 3.70
N GLY A 107 10.46 -16.03 2.51
CA GLY A 107 10.12 -17.43 2.33
C GLY A 107 11.28 -18.34 2.72
N SER A 108 10.99 -19.62 2.93
CA SER A 108 12.05 -20.60 3.18
C SER A 108 13.02 -20.65 2.01
N GLY A 109 14.29 -20.35 2.30
CA GLY A 109 15.38 -20.34 1.31
C GLY A 109 15.61 -19.01 0.60
N ASP A 110 14.87 -17.95 0.94
CA ASP A 110 15.10 -16.58 0.44
C ASP A 110 15.71 -15.69 1.57
N PRO A 111 16.45 -14.60 1.23
CA PRO A 111 16.88 -14.24 -0.11
C PRO A 111 17.96 -15.21 -0.63
N ASN A 112 17.93 -15.53 -1.93
CA ASN A 112 18.88 -16.45 -2.57
C ASN A 112 19.67 -15.85 -3.74
N ILE A 113 19.34 -14.63 -4.16
CA ILE A 113 20.12 -13.91 -5.17
C ILE A 113 21.40 -13.40 -4.49
N PRO A 114 22.60 -13.68 -5.04
CA PRO A 114 23.88 -13.25 -4.49
C PRO A 114 23.91 -11.75 -4.21
N ASP A 115 24.49 -11.31 -3.08
CA ASP A 115 24.52 -9.90 -2.67
C ASP A 115 25.22 -8.95 -3.66
N THR A 116 25.98 -9.49 -4.61
CA THR A 116 26.60 -8.73 -5.71
C THR A 116 25.62 -8.28 -6.79
N ASP A 117 24.42 -8.87 -6.82
CA ASP A 117 23.46 -8.68 -7.90
C ASP A 117 22.31 -7.76 -7.46
N GLU A 118 21.61 -7.17 -8.43
CA GLU A 118 20.38 -6.44 -8.15
C GLU A 118 19.24 -7.42 -7.83
N ALA A 119 18.44 -7.12 -6.80
CA ALA A 119 17.31 -7.96 -6.40
C ALA A 119 16.10 -7.10 -6.06
N CYS A 120 14.92 -7.55 -6.51
CA CYS A 120 13.63 -6.93 -6.26
C CYS A 120 12.70 -7.94 -5.59
N VAL A 121 11.72 -7.48 -4.81
CA VAL A 121 10.94 -8.40 -3.97
C VAL A 121 9.51 -8.55 -4.44
N VAL A 122 9.11 -9.81 -4.60
CA VAL A 122 7.72 -10.21 -4.76
C VAL A 122 7.15 -10.81 -3.48
N VAL A 123 5.85 -10.67 -3.30
CA VAL A 123 5.08 -11.32 -2.23
C VAL A 123 4.24 -12.45 -2.78
N GLN A 124 4.28 -13.60 -2.07
CA GLN A 124 3.35 -14.72 -2.20
C GLN A 124 2.64 -14.93 -0.85
N THR A 125 1.54 -15.68 -0.84
CA THR A 125 0.81 -16.10 0.37
C THR A 125 1.70 -16.75 1.44
N SER A 126 2.81 -17.39 1.05
CA SER A 126 3.73 -18.10 1.95
C SER A 126 4.96 -17.30 2.39
N GLY A 127 5.16 -16.08 1.88
CA GLY A 127 6.34 -15.29 2.20
C GLY A 127 6.84 -14.46 1.02
N TRP A 128 7.91 -13.71 1.27
CA TRP A 128 8.56 -12.82 0.33
C TRP A 128 9.68 -13.56 -0.39
N ARG A 129 9.93 -13.19 -1.64
CA ARG A 129 11.01 -13.78 -2.43
C ARG A 129 11.73 -12.70 -3.20
N ASP A 130 13.04 -12.82 -3.29
CA ASP A 130 13.86 -11.99 -4.15
C ASP A 130 13.87 -12.55 -5.58
N ARG A 131 13.79 -11.66 -6.55
CA ARG A 131 13.69 -11.96 -7.98
C ARG A 131 14.53 -10.97 -8.77
N ALA A 132 14.90 -11.36 -9.99
CA ALA A 132 15.58 -10.45 -10.89
C ALA A 132 14.62 -9.28 -11.19
N CYS A 133 15.11 -8.04 -11.07
CA CYS A 133 14.26 -6.85 -11.27
C CYS A 133 13.70 -6.74 -12.70
N THR A 134 14.27 -7.49 -13.64
CA THR A 134 13.84 -7.64 -15.04
C THR A 134 12.73 -8.67 -15.25
N ASP A 135 12.39 -9.47 -14.24
CA ASP A 135 11.24 -10.39 -14.32
C ASP A 135 9.93 -9.60 -14.43
N GLN A 136 8.89 -10.21 -15.01
CA GLN A 136 7.59 -9.55 -15.18
C GLN A 136 6.51 -10.17 -14.29
N TYR A 137 5.95 -9.37 -13.39
CA TYR A 137 4.88 -9.76 -12.49
C TYR A 137 3.82 -8.66 -12.38
N GLY A 138 2.64 -9.03 -11.86
CA GLY A 138 1.70 -8.07 -11.28
C GLY A 138 2.32 -7.35 -10.09
N PHE A 139 1.68 -6.30 -9.59
CA PHE A 139 2.28 -5.44 -8.58
C PHE A 139 1.26 -4.74 -7.71
N PHE A 140 1.64 -4.51 -6.45
CA PHE A 140 0.81 -3.78 -5.49
C PHE A 140 1.21 -2.31 -5.46
N CYS A 141 0.26 -1.43 -5.70
CA CYS A 141 0.44 0.01 -5.48
C CYS A 141 -0.17 0.42 -4.14
N GLN A 142 0.50 1.31 -3.43
CA GLN A 142 -0.08 2.03 -2.30
C GLN A 142 -0.74 3.32 -2.79
N THR A 143 -1.93 3.58 -2.25
CA THR A 143 -2.70 4.80 -2.48
C THR A 143 -2.87 5.49 -1.13
N GLY A 144 -2.60 6.79 -1.12
CA GLY A 144 -3.01 7.73 -0.10
C GLY A 144 -3.58 8.94 -0.85
N LYS A 145 -4.57 9.65 -0.29
CA LYS A 145 -4.89 10.94 -0.88
C LYS A 145 -3.66 11.81 -0.68
N LYS A 146 -3.08 12.32 -1.77
CA LYS A 146 -2.42 13.63 -1.71
C LYS A 146 -3.47 14.54 -1.07
N LEU A 147 -3.29 14.88 0.20
CA LEU A 147 -4.01 16.01 0.76
C LEU A 147 -3.47 17.21 -0.01
N TYR A 148 -4.10 17.50 -1.15
CA TYR A 148 -3.99 18.81 -1.77
C TYR A 148 -4.63 19.76 -0.77
N SER A 149 -3.84 20.20 0.21
CA SER A 149 -4.13 21.43 0.91
C SER A 149 -3.90 22.57 -0.08
N THR A 150 -4.82 22.72 -1.03
CA THR A 150 -5.06 24.00 -1.69
C THR A 150 -6.10 24.75 -0.88
N HIS A 151 -5.78 25.01 0.38
CA HIS A 151 -6.29 26.20 1.06
C HIS A 151 -5.06 26.94 1.56
N ARG A 152 -4.50 27.77 0.68
CA ARG A 152 -3.65 28.88 1.09
C ARG A 152 -4.57 29.79 1.89
N CYS A 153 -4.52 29.71 3.22
CA CYS A 153 -5.09 30.76 4.05
C CYS A 153 -4.26 32.02 3.80
N LEU A 154 -4.88 33.02 3.20
CA LEU A 154 -4.49 34.42 3.37
C LEU A 154 -4.96 34.88 4.75
#